data_AF-A0A3R6TZ82-F1
#
_entry.id   AF-A0A3R6TZ82-F1
#
_cell.length_a   1.000
_cell.length_b   1.000
_cell.length_c   1.000
_cell.angle_alpha   90.00
_cell.angle_beta   90.00
_cell.angle_gamma   90.00
#
_symmetry.space_group_name_H-M   'P 1'
#
loop_
_entity.id
_entity.type
_entity.pdbx_description
1 polymer ?
#
loop_
_entity_poly.entity_id
_entity_poly.type
_entity_poly.pdbx_seq_one_letter_code
_entity_poly.pdbx_strand_id
1 'polypeptide(L)' 'MNINEIRYFERKMTDSAFNDAVKYDPAIAVRAKRAWVMKIQGLISFREYISCLQDITGNARIFWKYQF' A
#
# COMPACT_ATOMS: atom_id res chain seq x y z
N MET A 1 -4.68 -20.33 -9.05
CA MET A 1 -4.08 -19.01 -9.37
C MET A 1 -2.63 -19.24 -9.73
N ASN A 2 -2.21 -18.87 -10.94
CA ASN A 2 -0.81 -18.99 -11.35
C ASN A 2 0.05 -17.88 -10.70
N ILE A 3 1.38 -18.02 -10.73
CA ILE A 3 2.29 -17.05 -10.09
C ILE A 3 2.18 -15.62 -10.66
N ASN A 4 1.85 -15.48 -11.95
CA ASN A 4 1.67 -14.19 -12.60
C ASN A 4 0.36 -13.52 -12.15
N GLU A 5 -0.71 -14.29 -11.94
CA GLU A 5 -1.98 -13.81 -11.41
C GLU A 5 -1.83 -13.33 -9.96
N ILE A 6 -1.07 -14.05 -9.13
CA ILE A 6 -0.76 -13.64 -7.75
C ILE A 6 -0.02 -12.30 -7.74
N ARG A 7 1.04 -12.17 -8.55
CA ARG A 7 1.81 -10.93 -8.66
C ARG A 7 0.97 -9.76 -9.18
N TYR A 8 0.11 -10.03 -10.15
CA TYR A 8 -0.79 -9.02 -10.71
C TYR A 8 -1.83 -8.54 -9.68
N PHE A 9 -2.40 -9.47 -8.92
CA PHE A 9 -3.32 -9.15 -7.83
C PHE A 9 -2.63 -8.29 -6.76
N GLU A 10 -1.45 -8.70 -6.30
CA GLU A 10 -0.69 -7.95 -5.29
C GLU A 10 -0.32 -6.53 -5.77
N ARG A 11 0.03 -6.38 -7.06
CA ARG A 11 0.29 -5.07 -7.67
C ARG A 11 -0.95 -4.17 -7.61
N LYS A 12 -2.12 -4.68 -7.98
CA LYS A 12 -3.40 -3.94 -7.90
C LYS A 12 -3.71 -3.48 -6.49
N MET A 13 -3.48 -4.35 -5.50
CA MET A 13 -3.72 -4.02 -4.10
C MET A 13 -2.74 -2.95 -3.61
N THR A 14 -1.49 -3.04 -4.04
CA THR A 14 -0.44 -2.06 -3.73
C THR A 14 -0.81 -0.66 -4.26
N ASP A 15 -1.21 -0.59 -5.52
CA ASP A 15 -1.61 0.67 -6.18
C ASP A 15 -2.91 1.23 -5.58
N SER A 16 -3.87 0.36 -5.26
CA SER A 16 -5.13 0.77 -4.64
C SER A 16 -4.92 1.37 -3.24
N ALA A 17 -4.09 0.77 -2.40
CA ALA A 17 -3.82 1.29 -1.06
C ALA A 17 -3.08 2.63 -1.11
N PHE A 18 -2.19 2.83 -2.10
CA PHE A 18 -1.54 4.12 -2.33
C PHE A 18 -2.57 5.20 -2.67
N ASN A 19 -3.47 4.92 -3.62
CA ASN A 19 -4.50 5.87 -4.03
C ASN A 19 -5.45 6.25 -2.88
N ASP A 20 -5.81 5.29 -2.03
CA ASP A 20 -6.64 5.57 -0.86
C ASP A 20 -5.93 6.47 0.16
N ALA A 21 -4.62 6.26 0.38
CA ALA A 21 -3.83 7.12 1.24
C ALA A 21 -3.78 8.56 0.70
N VAL A 22 -3.51 8.73 -0.59
CA VAL A 22 -3.45 10.05 -1.26
C VAL A 22 -4.82 10.73 -1.31
N LYS A 23 -5.90 9.97 -1.50
CA LYS A 23 -7.27 10.49 -1.49
C LYS A 23 -7.69 10.96 -0.09
N TYR A 24 -7.22 10.27 0.94
CA TYR A 24 -7.47 10.67 2.33
C TYR A 24 -6.75 11.97 2.68
N ASP A 25 -5.45 12.05 2.39
CA ASP A 25 -4.67 13.27 2.60
C ASP A 25 -3.63 13.44 1.46
N PRO A 26 -3.83 14.41 0.56
CA PRO A 26 -2.85 14.69 -0.50
C PRO A 26 -1.48 15.12 0.02
N ALA A 27 -1.38 15.69 1.23
CA ALA A 27 -0.12 16.17 1.80
C ALA A 27 0.86 15.02 2.12
N ILE A 28 0.34 13.80 2.34
CA ILE A 28 1.17 12.62 2.60
C ILE A 28 1.64 11.90 1.33
N ALA A 29 1.25 12.37 0.13
CA ALA A 29 1.53 11.66 -1.13
C ALA A 29 3.01 11.34 -1.33
N VAL A 30 3.92 12.24 -0.94
CA VAL A 30 5.37 12.01 -1.02
C VAL A 30 5.81 10.87 -0.10
N ARG A 31 5.28 10.80 1.13
CA ARG A 31 5.62 9.75 2.11
C ARG A 31 5.02 8.41 1.69
N ALA A 32 3.75 8.41 1.27
CA ALA A 32 3.07 7.22 0.75
C ALA A 32 3.78 6.67 -0.50
N LYS A 33 4.27 7.54 -1.39
CA LYS A 33 5.03 7.14 -2.58
C LYS A 33 6.34 6.44 -2.21
N ARG A 34 7.04 6.87 -1.15
CA ARG A 34 8.25 6.18 -0.67
C ARG A 34 7.95 4.75 -0.23
N ALA A 35 6.90 4.56 0.58
CA ALA A 35 6.46 3.23 1.00
C ALA A 35 6.06 2.35 -0.20
N TRP A 36 5.35 2.93 -1.19
CA TRP A 36 4.99 2.23 -2.42
C TRP A 36 6.22 1.79 -3.23
N VAL A 37 7.23 2.66 -3.38
CA VAL A 37 8.50 2.32 -4.05
C VAL A 37 9.20 1.15 -3.36
N MET A 38 9.30 1.18 -2.03
CA MET A 38 9.89 0.09 -1.26
C MET A 38 9.16 -1.23 -1.50
N LYS A 39 7.81 -1.18 -1.59
CA LYS A 39 7.00 -2.37 -1.85
C LYS A 39 7.23 -2.96 -3.24
N ILE A 40 7.22 -2.13 -4.29
CA ILE A 40 7.40 -2.61 -5.67
C ILE A 40 8.82 -3.12 -5.94
N GLN A 41 9.81 -2.62 -5.19
CA GLN A 41 11.20 -3.10 -5.24
C GLN A 41 11.40 -4.39 -4.42
N GLY A 42 10.38 -4.85 -3.69
CA GLY A 42 10.46 -6.03 -2.84
C GLY A 42 11.27 -5.83 -1.55
N LEU A 43 11.54 -4.58 -1.16
CA LEU A 43 12.27 -4.25 0.08
C LEU A 43 11.42 -4.49 1.32
N ILE A 44 10.09 -4.42 1.18
CA ILE A 44 9.12 -4.68 2.24
C ILE A 44 8.00 -5.58 1.73
N SER A 45 7.41 -6.36 2.64
CA SER A 45 6.23 -7.17 2.38
C SER A 45 4.98 -6.29 2.17
N PHE A 46 3.91 -6.89 1.61
CA PHE A 46 2.63 -6.19 1.48
C PHE A 46 2.08 -5.75 2.85
N ARG A 47 2.26 -6.57 3.89
CA ARG A 47 1.83 -6.27 5.25
C ARG A 47 2.57 -5.06 5.84
N GLU A 48 3.90 -5.03 5.70
CA GLU A 48 4.71 -3.88 6.15
C GLU A 48 4.35 -2.61 5.39
N TYR A 49 4.11 -2.72 4.09
CA TYR A 49 3.63 -1.60 3.28
C TYR A 49 2.31 -1.02 3.80
N ILE A 50 1.32 -1.87 4.11
CA ILE A 50 0.07 -1.41 4.72
C ILE A 50 0.33 -0.75 6.08
N SER A 51 1.18 -1.33 6.92
CA SER A 51 1.55 -0.72 8.22
C SER A 51 2.15 0.67 8.03
N CYS A 52 3.08 0.85 7.08
CA CYS A 52 3.65 2.16 6.77
C CYS A 52 2.57 3.17 6.37
N LEU A 53 1.59 2.76 5.54
CA LEU A 53 0.50 3.65 5.17
C LEU A 53 -0.38 4.02 6.36
N GLN A 54 -0.66 3.08 7.27
CA GLN A 54 -1.42 3.34 8.50
C GLN A 54 -0.69 4.36 9.40
N ASP A 55 0.63 4.23 9.54
CA ASP A 55 1.46 5.16 10.30
C ASP A 55 1.54 6.55 9.65
N ILE A 56 1.67 6.60 8.33
CA ILE A 56 1.73 7.85 7.56
C ILE A 56 0.40 8.61 7.65
N THR A 57 -0.73 7.92 7.53
CA THR A 57 -2.06 8.55 7.56
C THR A 57 -2.53 8.84 8.98
N GLY A 58 -1.96 8.17 9.99
CA GLY A 58 -2.50 8.18 11.35
C GLY A 58 -3.90 7.54 11.44
N ASN A 59 -4.35 6.82 10.41
CA ASN A 59 -5.69 6.27 10.31
C ASN A 59 -5.68 4.86 9.74
N ALA A 60 -5.69 3.88 10.65
CA ALA A 60 -5.65 2.47 10.29
C ALA A 60 -6.92 1.96 9.60
N ARG A 61 -8.08 2.60 9.84
CA ARG A 61 -9.39 2.12 9.36
C ARG A 61 -9.52 2.15 7.83
N ILE A 62 -8.84 3.09 7.18
CA ILE A 62 -8.80 3.20 5.71
C ILE A 62 -8.31 1.88 5.09
N PHE A 63 -7.42 1.18 5.79
CA PHE A 63 -6.70 0.03 5.24
C PHE A 63 -7.21 -1.35 5.71
N TRP A 64 -8.31 -1.42 6.46
CA TRP A 64 -8.86 -2.70 6.92
C TRP A 64 -9.20 -3.66 5.78
N LYS A 65 -9.64 -3.13 4.63
CA LYS A 65 -9.90 -3.91 3.43
C LYS A 65 -8.66 -4.51 2.75
N TYR A 66 -7.45 -4.19 3.25
CA TYR A 66 -6.18 -4.76 2.77
C TYR A 66 -5.55 -5.75 3.76
N GLN A 67 -6.24 -6.07 4.86
CA GLN A 67 -5.80 -7.09 5.81
C GLN A 67 -6.27 -8.46 5.29
N PHE A 68 -5.35 -9.22 4.69
CA PHE A 68 -5.57 -10.60 4.22
C PHE A 68 -4.64 -11.55 4.96
#